data_AF-A0A0W0R3D9-F1
#
_entry.id   AF-A0A0W0R3D9-F1
#
_cell.length_a   1.000
_cell.length_b   1.000
_cell.length_c   1.000
_cell.angle_alpha   90.00
_cell.angle_beta   90.00
_cell.angle_gamma   90.00
#
_symmetry.space_group_name_H-M   'P 1'
#
loop_
_entity.id
_entity.type
_entity.pdbx_description
1 polymer ?
#
loop_
_entity_poly.entity_id
_entity_poly.type
_entity_poly.pdbx_seq_one_letter_code
_entity_poly.pdbx_strand_id
1 'polypeptide(L)'
;MLPELVQKFSAQIQTFYYLILLISAILHVIFAGAVARDAGNLYNLGQKPALVSGPTWAFATLIGGVITAAIYWFIHHSTLTRPAIRETRYDKS
;
A
#
# COMPACT_ATOMS: atom_id res chain seq x y z
N MET A 1 -10.77 -44.66 -0.86
CA MET A 1 -11.81 -43.61 -0.67
C MET A 1 -11.23 -42.21 -0.46
N LEU A 2 -10.41 -41.94 0.57
CA LEU A 2 -9.77 -40.61 0.75
C LEU A 2 -8.92 -40.10 -0.45
N PRO A 3 -8.02 -40.89 -1.07
CA PRO A 3 -7.20 -40.39 -2.18
C PRO A 3 -8.02 -40.02 -3.43
N GLU A 4 -9.12 -40.74 -3.71
CA GLU A 4 -10.01 -40.41 -4.83
C GLU A 4 -10.80 -39.12 -4.59
N LEU A 5 -11.20 -38.84 -3.35
CA LEU A 5 -11.81 -37.57 -2.97
C LEU A 5 -10.85 -36.40 -3.18
N VAL A 6 -9.60 -36.54 -2.74
CA VAL A 6 -8.55 -35.53 -2.95
C VAL A 6 -8.33 -35.28 -4.43
N GLN A 7 -8.23 -36.33 -5.25
CA GLN A 7 -8.03 -36.21 -6.69
C GLN A 7 -9.21 -35.51 -7.39
N LYS A 8 -10.46 -35.77 -6.97
CA LYS A 8 -11.66 -35.08 -7.49
C LYS A 8 -11.66 -33.59 -7.18
N PHE A 9 -11.23 -33.18 -5.99
CA PHE A 9 -11.24 -31.76 -5.59
C PHE A 9 -9.95 -31.01 -5.92
N SER A 10 -8.85 -31.70 -6.26
CA SER A 10 -7.54 -31.08 -6.51
C SER A 10 -7.61 -30.00 -7.59
N ALA A 11 -8.28 -30.28 -8.71
CA ALA A 11 -8.43 -29.30 -9.79
C ALA A 11 -9.20 -28.05 -9.34
N GLN A 12 -10.29 -28.25 -8.59
CA GLN A 12 -11.12 -27.15 -8.09
C GLN A 12 -10.39 -26.31 -7.04
N ILE A 13 -9.66 -26.95 -6.12
CA ILE A 13 -8.79 -26.27 -5.14
C ILE A 13 -7.72 -25.44 -5.87
N GLN A 14 -7.10 -25.98 -6.91
CA GLN A 14 -6.08 -25.28 -7.69
C GLN A 14 -6.67 -24.07 -8.44
N THR A 15 -7.87 -24.19 -9.02
CA THR A 15 -8.58 -23.05 -9.62
C THR A 15 -8.89 -21.97 -8.59
N PHE A 16 -9.39 -22.33 -7.41
CA PHE A 16 -9.63 -21.36 -6.32
C PHE A 16 -8.34 -20.68 -5.87
N TYR A 17 -7.24 -21.42 -5.76
CA TYR A 17 -5.94 -20.86 -5.44
C TYR A 17 -5.50 -19.81 -6.45
N TYR A 18 -5.61 -20.09 -7.75
CA TYR A 18 -5.29 -19.13 -8.80
C TYR A 18 -6.20 -17.89 -8.79
N LEU A 19 -7.50 -18.06 -8.50
CA LEU A 19 -8.42 -16.93 -8.36
C LEU A 19 -8.03 -16.03 -7.19
N ILE A 20 -7.72 -16.61 -6.03
CA ILE A 20 -7.26 -15.86 -4.85
C ILE A 20 -5.95 -15.13 -5.15
N LEU A 21 -5.01 -15.81 -5.81
CA LEU A 21 -3.74 -15.20 -6.23
C LEU A 21 -3.98 -14.01 -7.17
N LEU A 22 -4.85 -14.18 -8.17
CA LEU A 22 -5.21 -13.11 -9.11
C LEU A 22 -5.83 -11.90 -8.40
N ILE A 23 -6.82 -12.14 -7.53
CA ILE A 23 -7.47 -11.08 -6.75
C ILE A 23 -6.43 -10.37 -5.87
N SER A 24 -5.55 -11.13 -5.21
CA SER A 24 -4.48 -10.58 -4.38
C SER A 24 -3.54 -9.70 -5.23
N ALA A 25 -3.10 -10.17 -6.39
CA ALA A 25 -2.26 -9.40 -7.30
C ALA A 25 -2.93 -8.09 -7.75
N ILE A 26 -4.22 -8.13 -8.10
CA ILE A 26 -5.00 -6.93 -8.43
C ILE A 26 -5.05 -5.96 -7.25
N LEU A 27 -5.33 -6.45 -6.04
CA LEU A 27 -5.33 -5.62 -4.83
C LEU A 27 -3.97 -4.97 -4.59
N HIS A 28 -2.85 -5.68 -4.79
CA HIS A 28 -1.51 -5.13 -4.65
C HIS A 28 -1.27 -3.97 -5.62
N VAL A 29 -1.71 -4.10 -6.88
CA VAL A 29 -1.60 -3.03 -7.89
C VAL A 29 -2.46 -1.82 -7.52
N ILE A 30 -3.68 -2.05 -7.04
CA ILE A 30 -4.57 -0.97 -6.58
C ILE A 30 -3.93 -0.22 -5.40
N PHE A 31 -3.39 -0.94 -4.41
CA PHE A 31 -2.70 -0.32 -3.27
C PHE A 31 -1.44 0.45 -3.71
N ALA A 32 -0.62 -0.12 -4.59
CA ALA A 32 0.56 0.57 -5.12
C ALA A 32 0.17 1.86 -5.86
N GLY A 33 -0.91 1.82 -6.66
CA GLY A 33 -1.45 3.00 -7.34
C GLY A 33 -2.00 4.06 -6.37
N ALA A 34 -2.70 3.63 -5.31
CA ALA A 34 -3.19 4.54 -4.28
C ALA A 34 -2.04 5.24 -3.53
N VAL A 35 -1.00 4.49 -3.16
CA VAL A 35 0.21 5.03 -2.52
C VAL A 35 0.97 5.98 -3.46
N ALA A 36 1.08 5.64 -4.75
CA ALA A 36 1.69 6.52 -5.75
C ALA A 36 0.93 7.85 -5.88
N ARG A 37 -0.41 7.78 -5.93
CA ARG A 37 -1.28 8.96 -6.02
C ARG A 37 -1.19 9.82 -4.76
N ASP A 38 -1.21 9.21 -3.58
CA ASP A 38 -1.11 9.94 -2.31
C ASP A 38 0.26 10.63 -2.19
N ALA A 39 1.35 9.92 -2.44
CA ALA A 39 2.69 10.49 -2.43
C ALA A 39 2.88 11.61 -3.49
N GLY A 40 2.25 11.47 -4.66
CA GLY A 40 2.22 12.53 -5.68
C GLY A 40 1.43 13.76 -5.22
N ASN A 41 0.33 13.56 -4.50
CA ASN A 41 -0.45 14.64 -3.90
C ASN A 41 0.35 15.38 -2.80
N LEU A 42 1.08 14.64 -1.96
CA LEU A 42 2.00 15.23 -0.99
C LEU A 42 3.07 16.10 -1.68
N TYR A 43 3.66 15.59 -2.78
CA TYR A 43 4.65 16.34 -3.55
C TYR A 43 4.09 17.66 -4.10
N ASN A 44 2.86 17.65 -4.63
CA ASN A 44 2.17 18.87 -5.10
C ASN A 44 1.88 19.87 -3.97
N LEU A 45 1.67 19.38 -2.75
CA LEU A 45 1.52 20.20 -1.54
C LEU A 45 2.86 20.73 -0.99
N GLY A 46 3.97 20.48 -1.69
CA GLY A 46 5.32 20.86 -1.26
C GLY A 46 5.87 19.99 -0.13
N GLN A 47 5.19 18.90 0.22
CA GLN A 47 5.60 17.95 1.26
C GLN A 47 6.29 16.76 0.60
N LYS A 48 7.41 16.31 1.17
CA LYS A 48 8.10 15.11 0.68
C LYS A 48 7.60 13.89 1.46
N PRO A 49 7.31 12.77 0.79
CA PRO A 49 7.01 11.52 1.49
C PRO A 49 8.19 11.14 2.40
N ALA A 50 7.87 10.59 3.57
CA ALA A 50 8.88 10.22 4.55
C ALA A 50 9.73 9.03 4.04
N LEU A 51 11.03 9.03 4.40
CA LEU A 51 12.04 8.00 4.11
C LEU A 51 12.49 7.89 2.65
N VAL A 52 11.56 7.74 1.70
CA VAL A 52 11.87 7.50 0.28
C VAL A 52 10.89 8.22 -0.63
N SER A 53 11.25 8.33 -1.92
CA SER A 53 10.41 8.97 -2.93
C SER A 53 9.07 8.24 -3.12
N GLY A 54 8.03 8.96 -3.56
CA GLY A 54 6.70 8.38 -3.82
C GLY A 54 6.72 7.16 -4.76
N PRO A 55 7.47 7.19 -5.88
CA PRO A 55 7.63 6.02 -6.74
C PRO A 55 8.28 4.82 -6.03
N THR A 56 9.24 5.05 -5.14
CA THR A 56 9.88 3.98 -4.35
C THR A 56 8.87 3.32 -3.40
N TRP A 57 7.98 4.10 -2.79
CA TRP A 57 6.89 3.58 -1.95
C TRP A 57 5.89 2.75 -2.74
N ALA A 58 5.52 3.20 -3.95
CA ALA A 58 4.65 2.43 -4.84
C ALA A 58 5.29 1.09 -5.23
N PHE A 59 6.58 1.11 -5.57
CA PHE A 59 7.32 -0.11 -5.92
C PHE A 59 7.47 -1.07 -4.73
N ALA A 60 7.77 -0.55 -3.53
CA ALA A 60 7.81 -1.36 -2.31
C ALA A 60 6.45 -1.99 -1.98
N THR A 61 5.35 -1.33 -2.33
CA THR A 61 3.99 -1.87 -2.18
C THR A 61 3.69 -2.96 -3.21
N LEU A 62 4.29 -2.89 -4.40
CA LEU A 62 4.17 -3.96 -5.39
C LEU A 62 4.89 -5.25 -4.93
N ILE A 63 6.03 -5.10 -4.24
CA ILE A 63 6.82 -6.24 -3.73
C ILE A 63 6.27 -6.78 -2.40
N GLY A 64 6.05 -5.88 -1.43
CA GLY A 64 5.66 -6.26 -0.05
C GLY A 64 4.14 -6.27 0.20
N GLY A 65 3.36 -5.77 -0.76
CA GLY A 65 1.91 -5.87 -0.73
C GLY A 65 1.22 -5.00 0.30
N VAL A 66 0.11 -5.52 0.81
CA VAL A 66 -0.79 -4.83 1.75
C VAL A 66 -0.06 -4.39 3.02
N ILE A 67 0.94 -5.16 3.47
CA ILE A 67 1.75 -4.82 4.66
C ILE A 67 2.51 -3.51 4.42
N THR A 68 3.16 -3.35 3.27
CA THR A 68 3.86 -2.11 2.94
C THR A 68 2.91 -0.92 2.83
N ALA A 69 1.72 -1.13 2.24
CA ALA A 69 0.68 -0.10 2.19
C ALA A 69 0.22 0.33 3.59
N ALA A 70 0.06 -0.63 4.50
CA ALA A 70 -0.29 -0.36 5.89
C ALA A 70 0.81 0.41 6.63
N ILE A 71 2.09 0.11 6.38
CA ILE A 71 3.23 0.88 6.94
C ILE A 71 3.23 2.31 6.39
N TYR A 72 3.05 2.48 5.08
CA TYR A 72 2.94 3.81 4.45
C TYR A 72 1.83 4.64 5.10
N TRP A 73 0.65 4.03 5.25
CA TRP A 73 -0.51 4.63 5.91
C TRP A 73 -0.21 4.98 7.37
N PHE A 74 0.44 4.09 8.12
CA PHE A 74 0.80 4.33 9.50
C PHE A 74 1.70 5.58 9.61
N ILE A 75 2.71 5.69 8.76
CA ILE A 75 3.66 6.81 8.78
C ILE A 75 2.99 8.15 8.39
N HIS A 76 2.18 8.17 7.34
CA HIS A 76 1.65 9.41 6.77
C HIS A 76 0.30 9.83 7.38
N HIS A 77 -0.55 8.87 7.74
CA HIS A 77 -1.92 9.14 8.23
C HIS A 77 -2.05 9.01 9.75
N SER A 78 -1.25 8.15 10.41
CA SER A 78 -1.29 8.02 11.88
C SER A 78 -0.49 9.13 12.56
N THR A 79 -0.88 10.39 12.35
CA THR A 79 -0.64 11.55 13.26
C THR A 79 0.82 11.87 13.66
N LEU A 80 1.84 11.16 13.17
CA LEU A 80 3.27 11.37 13.46
C LEU A 80 3.89 12.44 12.55
N THR A 81 3.24 12.73 11.43
CA THR A 81 3.67 13.74 10.45
C THR A 81 2.69 14.90 10.38
N ARG A 82 2.04 15.28 11.50
CA ARG A 82 1.51 16.65 11.57
C ARG A 82 2.75 17.57 11.57
N PRO A 83 2.92 18.47 10.58
CA PRO A 83 3.81 19.59 10.81
C PRO A 83 3.22 20.30 12.01
N ALA A 84 3.92 20.25 13.15
CA ALA A 84 3.62 21.09 14.27
C ALA A 84 3.68 22.52 13.72
N ILE A 85 2.49 23.08 13.48
CA ILE A 85 2.17 24.47 13.73
C ILE A 85 3.23 25.42 13.17
N ARG A 86 3.04 25.82 11.91
CA ARG A 86 3.69 26.99 11.32
C ARG A 86 3.06 28.28 11.87
N GLU A 87 2.90 28.41 13.20
CA GLU A 87 2.40 29.64 13.85
C GLU A 87 3.49 30.66 14.20
N THR A 88 4.75 30.46 13.80
CA THR A 88 5.80 31.44 14.13
C THR A 88 5.94 32.60 13.13
N ARG A 89 4.95 32.81 12.23
CA ARG A 89 5.00 33.90 11.23
C ARG A 89 3.76 34.79 11.19
N TYR A 90 3.25 35.17 12.36
CA TYR A 90 2.37 36.34 12.48
C TYR A 90 2.83 37.36 13.54
N ASP A 91 3.95 37.10 14.21
CA ASP A 91 4.42 37.89 15.36
C ASP A 91 5.79 38.54 15.13
N LYS A 92 5.96 39.11 13.93
CA LYS A 92 6.99 40.13 13.61
C LYS A 92 6.28 41.15 12.73
N SER A 93 5.67 42.16 13.35
CA SER A 93 6.26 43.49 13.62
C SER A 93 6.26 44.36 12.37
#